data_AF-A0A4Q4WBU2-F1
#
_entry.id   AF-A0A4Q4WBU2-F1
#
_cell.length_a   1.000
_cell.length_b   1.000
_cell.length_c   1.000
_cell.angle_alpha   90.00
_cell.angle_beta   90.00
_cell.angle_gamma   90.00
#
_symmetry.space_group_name_H-M   'P 1'
#
loop_
_entity.id
_entity.type
_entity.pdbx_description
1 polymer ?
#
loop_
_entity_poly.entity_id
_entity_poly.type
_entity_poly.pdbx_seq_one_letter_code
_entity_poly.pdbx_strand_id
1 'polypeptide(L)' 'MHDFDPAQIEPGWHAWISYLVDKAPSEDPVIRYQRRPWEDRDAKTIPNYTLTRGAYKPYCTVKSKIAMWEPYAVERK' A
#
# COMPACT_ATOMS: atom_id res chain seq x y z
N MET A 1 2.77 -21.68 17.35
CA MET A 1 2.23 -20.40 17.84
C MET A 1 1.94 -19.56 16.61
N HIS A 2 0.72 -19.05 16.47
CA HIS A 2 0.32 -18.25 15.32
C HIS A 2 0.35 -16.77 15.70
N ASP A 3 0.82 -15.91 14.80
CA ASP A 3 0.91 -14.46 14.99
C ASP A 3 -0.19 -13.77 14.17
N PHE A 4 -1.31 -13.49 14.82
CA PHE A 4 -2.51 -12.91 14.21
C PHE A 4 -2.61 -11.43 14.57
N ASP A 5 -2.88 -10.59 13.57
CA ASP A 5 -3.05 -9.14 13.74
C ASP A 5 -4.38 -8.69 13.08
N PRO A 6 -5.18 -7.82 13.71
CA PRO A 6 -6.45 -7.35 13.14
C PRO A 6 -6.32 -6.70 11.76
N ALA A 7 -5.17 -6.12 11.42
CA ALA A 7 -4.93 -5.54 10.09
C ALA A 7 -4.73 -6.58 8.98
N GLN A 8 -4.75 -7.89 9.31
CA GLN A 8 -4.75 -8.97 8.31
C GLN A 8 -6.14 -9.21 7.70
N ILE A 9 -7.21 -8.64 8.29
CA ILE A 9 -8.58 -8.81 7.82
C ILE A 9 -8.78 -8.01 6.52
N GLU A 10 -9.31 -8.67 5.48
CA GLU A 10 -9.65 -8.03 4.20
C GLU A 10 -10.72 -6.94 4.39
N PRO A 11 -10.69 -5.84 3.63
CA PRO A 11 -11.57 -4.69 3.85
C PRO A 11 -13.08 -4.98 3.91
N GLY A 12 -13.61 -5.84 3.03
CA GLY A 12 -15.02 -6.25 3.06
C GLY A 12 -15.37 -6.99 4.35
N TRP A 13 -14.53 -7.95 4.76
CA TRP A 13 -14.72 -8.68 6.02
C TRP A 13 -14.56 -7.77 7.24
N HIS A 14 -13.65 -6.80 7.19
CA HIS A 14 -13.46 -5.80 8.22
C HIS A 14 -14.71 -4.93 8.41
N ALA A 15 -15.40 -4.55 7.33
CA ALA A 15 -16.67 -3.82 7.41
C ALA A 15 -17.78 -4.65 8.07
N TRP A 16 -17.90 -5.93 7.72
CA TRP A 16 -18.93 -6.83 8.26
C TRP A 16 -18.72 -7.12 9.75
N ILE A 17 -17.51 -7.52 10.16
CA ILE A 17 -17.22 -7.82 11.57
C ILE A 17 -17.33 -6.58 12.47
N SER A 18 -17.20 -5.39 11.88
CA SER A 18 -17.34 -4.09 12.58
C SER A 18 -18.77 -3.54 12.52
N TYR A 19 -19.75 -4.31 12.03
CA TYR A 19 -21.16 -3.93 11.93
C TYR A 19 -21.43 -2.69 11.05
N LEU A 20 -20.59 -2.42 10.05
CA LEU A 20 -20.89 -1.39 9.04
C LEU A 20 -21.91 -1.89 8.00
N VAL A 21 -21.98 -3.20 7.80
CA VAL A 21 -22.86 -3.85 6.82
C VAL A 21 -23.50 -5.10 7.42
N ASP A 22 -24.77 -5.34 7.09
CA ASP A 22 -25.53 -6.48 7.64
C ASP A 22 -25.12 -7.82 7.02
N LYS A 23 -24.75 -7.81 5.73
CA LYS A 23 -24.43 -9.01 4.95
C LYS A 23 -22.94 -9.17 4.79
N ALA A 24 -22.46 -10.41 4.84
CA ALA A 24 -21.06 -10.72 4.63
C ALA A 24 -20.64 -10.52 3.16
N PRO A 25 -19.34 -10.30 2.85
CA PRO A 25 -18.85 -10.14 1.48
C PRO A 25 -19.11 -11.32 0.55
N SER A 26 -19.36 -12.51 1.10
CA SER A 26 -19.78 -13.69 0.35
C SER A 26 -21.22 -13.60 -0.15
N GLU A 27 -22.09 -12.84 0.52
CA GLU A 27 -23.53 -12.78 0.23
C GLU A 27 -23.93 -11.52 -0.54
N ASP A 28 -23.26 -10.40 -0.28
CA ASP A 28 -23.53 -9.13 -0.94
C ASP A 28 -22.57 -8.87 -2.12
N PRO A 29 -23.08 -8.82 -3.38
CA PRO A 29 -22.25 -8.60 -4.55
C PRO A 29 -21.60 -7.22 -4.63
N VAL A 30 -22.10 -6.23 -3.87
CA VAL A 30 -21.58 -4.85 -3.88
C VAL A 30 -20.24 -4.75 -3.17
N ILE A 31 -20.10 -5.44 -2.04
CA ILE A 31 -18.88 -5.43 -1.21
C ILE A 31 -17.98 -6.64 -1.48
N ARG A 32 -18.41 -7.58 -2.32
CA ARG A 32 -17.58 -8.70 -2.77
C ARG A 32 -16.36 -8.17 -3.54
N TYR A 33 -15.18 -8.65 -3.15
CA TYR A 33 -13.94 -8.29 -3.83
C TYR A 33 -14.01 -8.59 -5.34
N GLN A 34 -13.66 -7.59 -6.15
CA GLN A 34 -13.49 -7.70 -7.60
C GLN A 34 -12.17 -7.04 -7.98
N ARG A 35 -11.35 -7.75 -8.77
CA ARG A 35 -10.03 -7.24 -9.18
C ARG A 35 -10.19 -6.02 -10.07
N ARG A 36 -9.59 -4.91 -9.64
CA ARG A 36 -9.59 -3.67 -10.41
C ARG A 36 -8.49 -3.70 -11.48
N PRO A 37 -8.61 -2.93 -12.58
CA PRO A 37 -7.64 -3.00 -13.69
C PRO A 37 -6.19 -2.67 -13.31
N TRP A 38 -5.98 -1.83 -12.30
CA TRP A 38 -4.66 -1.40 -11.82
C TRP A 38 -4.09 -2.27 -10.69
N GLU A 39 -4.87 -3.24 -10.19
CA GLU A 39 -4.41 -4.13 -9.13
C GLU A 39 -3.55 -5.24 -9.73
N ASP A 40 -2.54 -5.65 -8.95
CA ASP A 40 -1.68 -6.78 -9.28
C ASP A 40 -2.51 -8.06 -9.53
N ARG A 41 -1.93 -8.99 -10.31
CA ARG A 41 -2.61 -10.28 -10.62
C ARG A 41 -2.91 -11.08 -9.36
N ASP A 42 -2.02 -10.97 -8.36
CA ASP A 42 -2.17 -11.58 -7.05
C ASP A 42 -2.77 -10.55 -6.09
N ALA A 43 -4.10 -10.44 -6.12
CA ALA A 43 -4.84 -9.61 -5.19
C ALA A 43 -4.64 -10.10 -3.74
N LYS A 44 -3.80 -9.40 -2.98
CA LYS A 44 -3.55 -9.70 -1.56
C LYS A 44 -3.91 -8.49 -0.72
N THR A 45 -4.61 -8.71 0.39
CA THR A 45 -4.70 -7.72 1.47
C THR A 45 -3.29 -7.44 1.96
N ILE A 46 -2.87 -6.19 1.92
CA ILE A 46 -1.58 -5.75 2.44
C ILE A 46 -1.77 -5.47 3.94
N PRO A 47 -1.21 -6.30 4.84
CA PRO A 47 -1.36 -6.10 6.28
C PRO A 47 -0.49 -4.94 6.78
N ASN A 48 -0.60 -4.64 8.08
CA ASN A 48 0.26 -3.65 8.71
C ASN A 48 1.73 -4.13 8.75
N TYR A 49 2.63 -3.30 8.21
CA TYR A 49 4.08 -3.55 8.20
C TYR A 49 4.88 -2.63 9.12
N THR A 50 4.22 -1.90 10.02
CA THR A 50 4.89 -1.03 11.01
C THR A 50 5.94 -1.82 11.79
N LEU A 51 7.11 -1.21 12.04
CA LEU A 51 8.28 -1.86 12.67
C LEU A 51 8.88 -3.06 11.92
N THR A 52 8.53 -3.28 10.66
CA THR A 52 9.16 -4.29 9.79
C THR A 52 9.97 -3.64 8.67
N ARG A 53 10.63 -4.47 7.84
CA ARG A 53 11.32 -3.98 6.63
C ARG A 53 10.37 -3.37 5.59
N GLY A 54 9.09 -3.77 5.60
CA GLY A 54 8.04 -3.26 4.70
C GLY A 54 7.34 -2.00 5.19
N ALA A 55 7.79 -1.38 6.29
CA ALA A 55 7.16 -0.17 6.82
C ALA A 55 7.18 0.98 5.80
N TYR A 56 6.11 1.76 5.75
CA TYR A 56 6.03 2.97 4.94
C TYR A 56 7.12 3.97 5.37
N LYS A 57 7.89 4.46 4.39
CA LYS A 57 8.93 5.47 4.60
C LYS A 57 8.58 6.70 3.77
N PRO A 58 8.12 7.80 4.40
CA PRO A 58 7.84 9.02 3.66
C PRO A 58 9.13 9.59 3.09
N TYR A 59 9.04 10.11 1.87
CA TYR A 59 10.13 10.80 1.20
C TYR A 59 9.58 12.00 0.42
N CYS A 60 10.48 12.90 0.03
CA CYS A 60 10.13 14.03 -0.80
C CYS A 60 9.85 13.55 -2.23
N THR A 61 8.60 13.66 -2.69
CA THR A 61 8.21 13.27 -4.05
C THR A 61 8.59 14.32 -5.12
N VAL A 62 9.10 15.48 -4.71
CA VAL A 62 9.57 16.52 -5.63
C VAL A 62 11.08 16.46 -5.83
N LYS A 63 11.52 16.78 -7.05
CA LYS A 63 12.93 17.00 -7.36
C LYS A 63 13.41 18.33 -6.75
N SER A 64 14.73 18.53 -6.64
CA SER A 64 15.27 19.82 -6.22
C SER A 64 14.82 20.92 -7.18
N LYS A 65 14.37 22.05 -6.63
CA LYS A 65 13.92 23.19 -7.43
C LYS A 65 15.08 23.98 -8.05
N ILE A 66 16.27 23.84 -7.45
CA ILE A 66 17.50 24.48 -7.88
C ILE A 66 18.40 23.38 -8.44
N ALA A 67 18.83 23.55 -9.70
CA ALA A 67 19.86 22.73 -10.31
C ALA A 67 21.23 23.34 -9.97
N MET A 68 22.12 22.54 -9.40
CA MET A 68 23.49 22.97 -9.13
C MET A 68 24.33 22.80 -10.40
N TRP A 69 25.35 23.66 -10.56
CA TRP A 69 26.33 23.48 -11.62
C TRP A 69 27.13 22.20 -11.37
N GLU A 70 27.19 21.30 -12.37
CA GLU A 70 28.05 20.12 -12.36
C GLU A 70 29.43 20.51 -12.92
N PRO A 71 30.50 20.50 -12.10
CA PRO A 71 31.83 20.91 -12.55
C PRO A 71 32.41 19.90 -13.54
N TYR A 72 33.08 20.41 -14.57
CA TYR A 72 33.90 19.60 -15.48
C TYR A 72 35.32 20.14 -15.53
N ALA A 73 36.30 19.23 -15.55
CA ALA A 73 37.71 19.58 -15.67
C ALA A 73 38.12 19.64 -17.15
N VAL A 74 38.95 20.62 -17.51
CA VAL A 74 39.56 20.74 -18.84
C VAL A 74 41.07 20.87 -18.68
N GLU A 75 41.84 20.22 -19.56
CA GLU A 75 43.29 20.37 -19.61
C GLU A 75 43.68 21.80 -20.01
N ARG A 76 44.78 22.31 -19.44
CA ARG A 76 45.35 23.61 -19.81
C ARG A 76 46.04 23.49 -21.17
N LYS A 77 45.79 24.44 -22.08
CA LYS A 77 46.52 24.58 -23.35
C LYS A 77 47.91 25.18 -23.13
#